data_AF-A0A1Y5LGI1-F1
#
_entry.id   AF-A0A1Y5LGI1-F1
#
_cell.length_a   1.000
_cell.length_b   1.000
_cell.length_c   1.000
_cell.angle_alpha   90.00
_cell.angle_beta   90.00
_cell.angle_gamma   90.00
#
_symmetry.space_group_name_H-M   'P 1'
#
loop_
_entity.id
_entity.type
_entity.pdbx_description
1 polymer ?
#
loop_
_entity_poly.entity_id
_entity_poly.type
_entity_poly.pdbx_seq_one_letter_code
_entity_poly.pdbx_strand_id
1 'polypeptide(L)'
;MSIQISAPASQSSRIRNSVFRRKVTVAEEAVKVIGHGDTVAVSGFASAGTPKAIIPALVGRIHAARAAGSNFTIDLLTGASVSPETERMLAEVDGIALRMPYQAESTARQK
;
A
#
# COMPACT_ATOMS: atom_id res chain seq x y z
N MET A 1 -41.12 26.09 13.73
CA MET A 1 -40.37 26.42 12.50
C MET A 1 -39.18 25.47 12.44
N SER A 2 -39.36 24.31 11.81
CA SER A 2 -38.39 23.22 11.83
C SER A 2 -37.52 23.33 10.58
N ILE A 3 -36.24 23.65 10.77
CA ILE A 3 -35.26 23.72 9.69
C ILE A 3 -34.93 22.28 9.29
N GLN A 4 -35.44 21.82 8.15
CA GLN A 4 -34.93 20.60 7.51
C GLN A 4 -33.59 20.92 6.88
N ILE A 5 -32.51 20.43 7.49
CA ILE A 5 -31.19 20.40 6.86
C ILE A 5 -31.24 19.28 5.82
N SER A 6 -31.39 19.63 4.55
CA SER A 6 -31.21 18.69 3.44
C SER A 6 -29.76 18.21 3.45
N ALA A 7 -29.55 16.89 3.50
CA ALA A 7 -28.24 16.29 3.28
C ALA A 7 -27.70 16.73 1.89
N PRO A 8 -26.40 17.00 1.75
CA PRO A 8 -25.82 17.39 0.47
C PRO A 8 -25.96 16.23 -0.54
N ALA A 9 -26.15 16.60 -1.80
CA ALA A 9 -26.41 15.72 -2.93
C ALA A 9 -25.50 14.48 -2.97
N SER A 10 -26.13 13.33 -3.21
CA SER A 10 -25.53 12.02 -3.49
C SER A 10 -24.17 12.12 -4.21
N GLN A 11 -23.06 11.91 -3.49
CA GLN A 11 -21.74 11.83 -4.12
C GLN A 11 -21.73 10.67 -5.10
N SER A 12 -21.64 10.98 -6.39
CA SER A 12 -21.47 9.97 -7.43
C SER A 12 -20.30 9.05 -7.08
N SER A 13 -20.50 7.73 -7.11
CA SER A 13 -19.43 6.75 -6.85
C SER A 13 -18.19 7.05 -7.70
N ARG A 14 -17.01 7.12 -7.06
CA ARG A 14 -15.71 7.31 -7.74
C ARG A 14 -15.44 6.21 -8.77
N ILE A 15 -15.99 5.01 -8.54
CA ILE A 15 -15.90 3.88 -9.47
C ILE A 15 -17.13 3.94 -10.37
N ARG A 16 -16.98 4.40 -11.61
CA ARG A 16 -18.11 4.60 -12.54
C ARG A 16 -18.60 3.28 -13.17
N ASN A 17 -17.70 2.32 -13.37
CA ASN A 17 -18.00 1.04 -14.00
C ASN A 17 -18.49 0.00 -12.97
N SER A 18 -19.65 -0.61 -13.23
CA SER A 18 -20.30 -1.56 -12.32
C SER A 18 -19.54 -2.88 -12.15
N VAL A 19 -18.76 -3.32 -13.15
CA VAL A 19 -17.92 -4.52 -13.06
C VAL A 19 -16.81 -4.31 -12.04
N PHE A 20 -16.17 -3.14 -12.03
CA PHE A 20 -15.10 -2.85 -11.06
C PHE A 20 -15.62 -2.56 -9.66
N ARG A 21 -16.86 -2.08 -9.50
CA ARG A 21 -17.48 -1.95 -8.16
C ARG A 21 -17.54 -3.27 -7.41
N ARG A 22 -17.72 -4.39 -8.12
CA ARG A 22 -17.73 -5.74 -7.53
C ARG A 22 -16.35 -6.22 -7.07
N LYS A 23 -15.27 -5.52 -7.41
CA LYS A 23 -13.91 -5.84 -6.98
C LYS A 23 -13.46 -5.03 -5.74
N VAL A 24 -14.32 -4.16 -5.21
CA VAL A 24 -14.01 -3.42 -3.98
C VAL A 24 -13.84 -4.43 -2.85
N THR A 25 -12.72 -4.32 -2.14
CA THR A 25 -12.38 -5.18 -1.01
C THR A 25 -11.54 -4.39 0.00
N VAL A 26 -11.32 -4.97 1.17
CA VAL A 26 -10.45 -4.42 2.22
C VAL A 26 -8.98 -4.67 1.88
N ALA A 27 -8.08 -3.86 2.45
CA ALA A 27 -6.66 -3.89 2.11
C ALA A 27 -6.01 -5.25 2.42
N GLU A 28 -6.42 -5.88 3.52
CA GLU A 28 -5.95 -7.17 4.02
C GLU A 28 -6.26 -8.31 3.03
N GLU A 29 -7.42 -8.26 2.37
CA GLU A 29 -7.76 -9.21 1.32
C GLU A 29 -7.02 -8.89 0.03
N ALA A 30 -6.87 -7.60 -0.31
CA ALA A 30 -6.17 -7.19 -1.52
C ALA A 30 -4.70 -7.64 -1.53
N VAL A 31 -3.99 -7.57 -0.40
CA VAL A 31 -2.56 -7.96 -0.34
C VAL A 31 -2.34 -9.47 -0.42
N LYS A 32 -3.39 -10.31 -0.31
CA LYS A 32 -3.23 -11.76 -0.41
C LYS A 32 -2.77 -12.23 -1.78
N VAL A 33 -2.99 -11.44 -2.82
CA VAL A 33 -2.52 -11.76 -4.18
C VAL A 33 -1.02 -11.52 -4.37
N ILE A 34 -0.38 -10.80 -3.45
CA ILE A 34 1.07 -10.55 -3.48
C ILE A 34 1.76 -11.74 -2.80
N GLY A 35 2.69 -12.36 -3.51
CA GLY A 35 3.54 -13.45 -3.09
C GLY A 35 4.96 -13.00 -2.72
N HIS A 36 5.71 -13.90 -2.09
CA HIS A 36 7.14 -13.70 -1.87
C HIS A 36 7.87 -13.70 -3.22
N GLY A 37 8.79 -12.74 -3.39
CA GLY A 37 9.60 -12.59 -4.60
C GLY A 37 8.90 -11.81 -5.71
N ASP A 38 7.64 -11.39 -5.50
CA ASP A 38 6.93 -10.59 -6.49
C ASP A 38 7.53 -9.19 -6.61
N THR A 39 7.56 -8.69 -7.84
CA THR A 39 7.77 -7.28 -8.10
C THR A 39 6.45 -6.51 -7.92
N VAL A 40 6.43 -5.59 -6.96
CA VAL A 40 5.28 -4.75 -6.65
C VAL A 40 5.59 -3.31 -7.07
N ALA A 41 4.90 -2.86 -8.11
CA ALA A 41 4.97 -1.47 -8.55
C ALA A 41 3.84 -0.64 -7.92
N VAL A 42 4.19 0.46 -7.26
CA VAL A 42 3.24 1.39 -6.66
C VAL A 42 3.41 2.81 -7.20
N SER A 43 2.32 3.56 -7.23
CA SER A 43 2.37 4.99 -7.54
C SER A 43 3.14 5.77 -6.46
N GLY A 44 3.74 6.89 -6.85
CA GLY A 44 4.41 7.78 -5.91
C GLY A 44 5.53 8.60 -6.55
N PHE A 45 5.50 9.90 -6.34
CA PHE A 45 6.56 10.82 -6.75
C PHE A 45 6.59 12.01 -5.77
N ALA A 46 7.74 12.25 -5.13
CA ALA A 46 7.85 13.25 -4.07
C ALA A 46 6.74 13.11 -3.00
N SER A 47 6.49 11.87 -2.55
CA SER A 47 5.39 11.47 -1.64
C SER A 47 3.96 11.58 -2.19
N ALA A 48 3.71 12.39 -3.23
CA ALA A 48 2.39 12.52 -3.83
C ALA A 48 1.96 11.22 -4.53
N GLY A 49 0.70 10.84 -4.37
CA GLY A 49 0.14 9.63 -4.99
C GLY A 49 0.54 8.30 -4.34
N THR A 50 1.27 8.31 -3.21
CA THR A 50 1.63 7.09 -2.47
C THR A 50 0.38 6.38 -1.93
N PRO A 51 0.19 5.06 -2.21
CA PRO A 51 -0.87 4.26 -1.61
C PRO A 51 -0.71 4.19 -0.09
N LYS A 52 -1.79 4.41 0.66
CA LYS A 52 -1.74 4.50 2.13
C LYS A 52 -2.28 3.26 2.85
N ALA A 53 -3.36 2.67 2.33
CA ALA A 53 -4.02 1.54 2.99
C ALA A 53 -3.35 0.19 2.71
N ILE A 54 -2.79 0.01 1.51
CA ILE A 54 -2.21 -1.27 1.10
C ILE A 54 -0.87 -1.55 1.79
N ILE A 55 -0.09 -0.51 2.12
CA ILE A 55 1.25 -0.70 2.70
C ILE A 55 1.19 -1.33 4.10
N PRO A 56 0.42 -0.81 5.07
CA PRO A 56 0.31 -1.45 6.39
C PRO A 56 -0.23 -2.89 6.31
N ALA A 57 -1.18 -3.15 5.42
CA ALA A 57 -1.71 -4.50 5.22
C ALA A 57 -0.63 -5.47 4.69
N LEU A 58 0.21 -5.01 3.76
CA LEU A 58 1.31 -5.82 3.22
C LEU A 58 2.38 -6.09 4.28
N VAL A 59 2.71 -5.10 5.09
CA VAL A 59 3.62 -5.24 6.25
C VAL A 59 3.10 -6.30 7.22
N GLY A 60 1.81 -6.25 7.56
CA GLY A 60 1.17 -7.26 8.41
C GLY A 60 1.25 -8.67 7.81
N ARG A 61 1.04 -8.81 6.50
CA ARG A 61 1.19 -10.09 5.78
C ARG A 61 2.63 -10.62 5.82
N ILE A 62 3.62 -9.77 5.57
CA ILE A 62 5.04 -10.12 5.63
C ILE A 62 5.41 -10.59 7.04
N HIS A 63 5.01 -9.84 8.05
CA HIS A 63 5.25 -10.19 9.45
C HIS A 63 4.62 -11.54 9.82
N ALA A 64 3.37 -11.79 9.42
CA ALA A 64 2.69 -13.06 9.67
C ALA A 64 3.38 -14.25 8.98
N ALA A 65 3.83 -14.08 7.73
CA ALA A 65 4.56 -15.14 7.02
C ALA A 65 5.87 -15.50 7.73
N ARG A 66 6.59 -14.50 8.24
CA ARG A 66 7.83 -14.69 9.01
C ARG A 66 7.60 -15.33 10.37
N ALA A 67 6.55 -14.93 11.08
CA ALA A 67 6.15 -15.57 12.33
C ALA A 67 5.82 -17.06 12.13
N ALA A 68 5.36 -17.44 10.93
CA ALA A 68 5.13 -18.82 10.53
C ALA A 68 6.39 -19.55 9.99
N GLY A 69 7.58 -18.94 10.09
CA GLY A 69 8.86 -19.53 9.67
C GLY A 69 9.16 -19.43 8.17
N SER A 70 8.37 -18.67 7.41
CA SER A 70 8.60 -18.46 5.97
C SER A 70 9.30 -17.12 5.71
N ASN A 71 10.25 -17.10 4.78
CA ASN A 71 10.77 -15.82 4.28
C ASN A 71 9.71 -15.12 3.42
N PHE A 72 9.63 -13.80 3.51
CA PHE A 72 8.78 -12.98 2.65
C PHE A 72 9.44 -11.64 2.43
N THR A 73 9.68 -11.35 1.15
CA THR A 73 10.21 -10.09 0.62
C THR A 73 9.58 -9.82 -0.74
N ILE A 74 9.58 -8.56 -1.17
CA ILE A 74 9.16 -8.10 -2.51
C ILE A 74 10.26 -7.24 -3.13
N ASP A 75 10.20 -7.09 -4.45
CA ASP A 75 10.91 -6.01 -5.14
C ASP A 75 9.97 -4.80 -5.27
N LEU A 76 10.32 -3.66 -4.67
CA LEU A 76 9.48 -2.47 -4.65
C LEU A 76 9.90 -1.47 -5.74
N LEU A 77 9.02 -1.29 -6.73
CA LEU A 77 9.16 -0.29 -7.78
C LEU A 77 8.23 0.90 -7.54
N THR A 78 8.74 2.10 -7.75
CA THR A 78 7.99 3.35 -7.62
C THR A 78 8.28 4.30 -8.77
N GLY A 79 7.54 5.41 -8.87
CA GLY A 79 7.90 6.50 -9.79
C GLY A 79 9.21 7.19 -9.35
N ALA A 80 9.23 7.68 -8.11
CA ALA A 80 10.41 8.24 -7.45
C ALA A 80 10.31 8.03 -5.92
N SER A 81 10.55 9.07 -5.11
CA SER A 81 10.30 8.99 -3.67
C SER A 81 8.81 8.84 -3.34
N VAL A 82 8.51 7.92 -2.43
CA VAL A 82 7.21 7.77 -1.78
C VAL A 82 7.23 8.44 -0.40
N SER A 83 6.17 8.29 0.40
CA SER A 83 6.21 8.77 1.78
C SER A 83 7.29 8.04 2.60
N PRO A 84 8.05 8.74 3.47
CA PRO A 84 9.03 8.09 4.35
C PRO A 84 8.43 6.98 5.21
N GLU A 85 7.16 7.12 5.59
CA GLU A 85 6.43 6.11 6.34
C GLU A 85 6.28 4.80 5.57
N THR A 86 6.05 4.85 4.26
CA THR A 86 5.92 3.66 3.42
C THR A 86 7.21 2.86 3.39
N GLU A 87 8.34 3.54 3.16
CA GLU A 87 9.65 2.89 3.07
C GLU A 87 10.08 2.35 4.43
N ARG A 88 9.89 3.13 5.50
CA ARG A 88 10.23 2.72 6.86
C ARG A 88 9.46 1.47 7.30
N MET A 89 8.13 1.45 7.16
CA MET A 89 7.33 0.31 7.63
C MET A 89 7.73 -1.00 6.93
N LEU A 90 8.00 -0.94 5.62
CA LEU A 90 8.45 -2.11 4.86
C LEU A 90 9.90 -2.49 5.20
N ALA A 91 10.78 -1.51 5.44
CA ALA A 91 12.16 -1.76 5.86
C ALA A 91 12.25 -2.35 7.26
N GLU A 92 11.42 -1.92 8.21
CA GLU A 92 11.37 -2.41 9.60
C GLU A 92 11.10 -3.92 9.66
N VAL A 93 10.29 -4.44 8.73
CA VAL A 93 10.01 -5.89 8.61
C VAL A 93 10.92 -6.61 7.61
N ASP A 94 12.06 -6.01 7.23
CA ASP A 94 12.96 -6.41 6.13
C ASP A 94 12.23 -6.88 4.86
N GLY A 95 11.10 -6.25 4.54
CA GLY A 95 10.18 -6.73 3.51
C GLY A 95 10.62 -6.45 2.08
N ILE A 96 11.73 -5.74 1.88
CA ILE A 96 12.18 -5.24 0.57
C ILE A 96 13.49 -5.96 0.21
N ALA A 97 13.48 -6.73 -0.88
CA ALA A 97 14.68 -7.34 -1.46
C ALA A 97 15.39 -6.38 -2.43
N LEU A 98 14.63 -5.62 -3.21
CA LEU A 98 15.12 -4.59 -4.13
C LEU A 98 14.25 -3.33 -4.05
N ARG A 99 14.88 -2.16 -4.11
CA ARG A 99 14.18 -0.86 -4.16
C ARG A 99 14.68 -0.01 -5.31
N MET A 100 13.79 0.32 -6.25
CA MET A 100 14.12 1.16 -7.43
C MET A 100 12.99 2.13 -7.81
N PRO A 101 13.28 3.27 -8.48
CA PRO A 101 14.61 3.76 -8.85
C PRO A 101 15.25 4.68 -7.81
N TYR A 102 14.47 5.22 -6.86
CA TYR A 102 14.95 6.21 -5.88
C TYR A 102 14.31 5.98 -4.52
N GLN A 103 15.14 5.98 -3.47
CA GLN A 103 14.75 5.81 -2.07
C GLN A 103 15.27 6.97 -1.23
N ALA A 104 14.36 7.73 -0.61
CA ALA A 104 14.73 8.86 0.23
C ALA A 104 15.04 8.41 1.67
N GLU A 105 14.25 7.47 2.17
CA GLU A 105 14.28 7.03 3.57
C GLU A 105 15.53 6.17 3.88
N SER A 106 16.13 6.38 5.05
CA SER A 106 17.43 5.82 5.43
C SER A 106 17.40 4.51 6.20
N THR A 107 16.25 4.07 6.74
CA THR A 107 16.13 2.86 7.58
C THR A 107 16.69 1.63 6.88
N ALA A 108 16.42 1.44 5.59
CA ALA A 108 16.98 0.31 4.85
C ALA A 108 18.50 0.41 4.59
N ARG A 109 19.08 1.62 4.65
CA ARG A 109 20.54 1.85 4.47
C ARG A 109 21.32 1.77 5.79
N GLN A 110 20.63 1.76 6.93
CA GLN A 110 21.23 1.76 8.27
C GLN A 110 21.32 0.37 8.90
N LYS A 111 20.86 -0.66 8.19
CA LYS A 111 21.03 -2.08 8.54
C LYS A 111 22.32 -2.60 7.93
#